data_AF-A0A2G8L3A0-F1
#
_entry.id   AF-A0A2G8L3A0-F1
#
_cell.length_a   1.000
_cell.length_b   1.000
_cell.length_c   1.000
_cell.angle_alpha   90.00
_cell.angle_beta   90.00
_cell.angle_gamma   90.00
#
_symmetry.space_group_name_H-M   'P 1'
#
loop_
_entity.id
_entity.type
_entity.pdbx_description
1 polymer ?
#
loop_
_entity_poly.entity_id
_entity_poly.type
_entity_poly.pdbx_seq_one_letter_code
_entity_poly.pdbx_strand_id
1 'polypeptide(L)'
;MMKSYVSAGAFTVRGKLKAAVVENLIWYGSYLLIFGVFLIYAAVDPKIELDIQNLQVIGITASNTWGLLLLVLLLGYGLVEVPRKYWYQSKKGYLLNYIYFQLAKLSTEKSEAEEHLEDVLEDVRRVSDVIKYNHASRKNVNTIISKCPDTFQDSLVKHLDDFQDYGQRKEQIPSEKDLVKLHSKVIYAMQSRRRTSTQWDILVEKAFELEDVKSNESNHSKNYHHTYDPNYNGLKSYICTPNVEWHWRILLMPTILKVVAVVLVIGSVMVIWCEMTFFCLSPNLSLFSIFVDSANSKNNYLVIEIICIVIMAFLSVCSYYTVFKIRIFDFYLLAPHHQTDENSLLFCGMMLCRLTPPLCLNFLSLIHLDTRTDELETAYKGFIP
;
A
#
# COMPACT_ATOMS: atom_id res chain seq x y z
N MET A 1 -3.45 -16.18 4.29
CA MET A 1 -3.52 -17.52 3.67
C MET A 1 -2.86 -17.55 2.28
N MET A 2 -3.28 -16.71 1.32
CA MET A 2 -2.71 -16.71 -0.05
C MET A 2 -1.20 -16.40 -0.07
N LYS A 3 -0.73 -15.46 0.77
CA LYS A 3 0.70 -15.12 0.94
C LYS A 3 1.58 -16.33 1.26
N SER A 4 1.28 -16.97 2.37
CA SER A 4 2.03 -18.13 2.83
C SER A 4 1.96 -19.29 1.83
N TYR A 5 0.88 -19.41 1.06
CA TYR A 5 0.78 -20.41 -0.01
C TYR A 5 1.72 -20.12 -1.20
N VAL A 6 1.81 -18.85 -1.63
CA VAL A 6 2.68 -18.42 -2.74
C VAL A 6 4.16 -18.47 -2.33
N SER A 7 4.49 -18.07 -1.10
CA SER A 7 5.85 -18.09 -0.56
C SER A 7 6.31 -19.46 -0.04
N ALA A 8 5.40 -20.43 0.10
CA ALA A 8 5.75 -21.77 0.55
C ALA A 8 6.64 -22.49 -0.48
N GLY A 9 7.86 -22.84 -0.06
CA GLY A 9 8.83 -23.61 -0.87
C GLY A 9 8.48 -25.10 -1.03
N ALA A 10 7.34 -25.56 -0.50
CA ALA A 10 6.93 -26.95 -0.59
C ALA A 10 6.66 -27.36 -2.05
N PHE A 11 7.13 -28.53 -2.48
CA PHE A 11 7.01 -28.97 -3.87
C PHE A 11 5.62 -29.51 -4.22
N THR A 12 4.76 -29.79 -3.23
CA THR A 12 3.41 -30.33 -3.43
C THR A 12 2.33 -29.32 -3.03
N VAL A 13 1.20 -29.32 -3.75
CA VAL A 13 0.03 -28.46 -3.46
C VAL A 13 -0.49 -28.67 -2.03
N ARG A 14 -0.58 -29.94 -1.59
CA ARG A 14 -0.98 -30.29 -0.21
C ARG A 14 0.02 -29.78 0.83
N GLY A 15 1.32 -29.87 0.54
CA GLY A 15 2.38 -29.35 1.40
C GLY A 15 2.33 -27.82 1.54
N LYS A 16 2.13 -27.11 0.43
CA LYS A 16 1.95 -25.65 0.41
C LYS A 16 0.72 -25.22 1.20
N LEU A 17 -0.41 -25.91 1.03
CA LEU A 17 -1.63 -25.61 1.78
C LEU A 17 -1.45 -25.86 3.28
N LYS A 18 -0.84 -26.98 3.67
CA LYS A 18 -0.58 -27.29 5.08
C LYS A 18 0.34 -26.25 5.72
N ALA A 19 1.45 -25.90 5.06
CA ALA A 19 2.36 -24.86 5.54
C ALA A 19 1.63 -23.52 5.69
N ALA A 20 0.80 -23.16 4.70
CA ALA A 20 0.00 -21.95 4.74
C ALA A 20 -1.02 -21.91 5.89
N VAL A 21 -1.71 -23.01 6.14
CA VAL A 21 -2.67 -23.09 7.25
C VAL A 21 -1.94 -22.98 8.59
N VAL A 22 -0.83 -23.71 8.78
CA VAL A 22 -0.09 -23.70 10.05
C VAL A 22 0.44 -22.31 10.37
N GLU A 23 1.05 -21.63 9.39
CA GLU A 23 1.60 -20.28 9.60
C GLU A 23 0.49 -19.27 9.94
N ASN A 24 -0.66 -19.34 9.27
CA ASN A 24 -1.80 -18.46 9.58
C ASN A 24 -2.45 -18.83 10.93
N LEU A 25 -2.51 -20.11 11.29
CA LEU A 25 -3.11 -20.59 12.53
C LEU A 25 -2.34 -20.09 13.77
N ILE A 26 -1.02 -19.94 13.69
CA ILE A 26 -0.22 -19.37 14.78
C ILE A 26 -0.65 -17.92 15.05
N TRP A 27 -0.76 -17.11 14.00
CA TRP A 27 -1.18 -15.71 14.13
C TRP A 27 -2.64 -15.58 14.57
N TYR A 28 -3.59 -16.19 13.85
CA TYR A 28 -5.01 -16.12 14.22
C TYR A 28 -5.34 -16.81 15.54
N GLY A 29 -4.64 -17.89 15.87
CA GLY A 29 -4.76 -18.59 17.14
C GLY A 29 -4.31 -17.73 18.31
N SER A 30 -3.23 -16.96 18.15
CA SER A 30 -2.79 -16.00 19.18
C SER A 30 -3.84 -14.91 19.45
N TYR A 31 -4.46 -14.36 18.40
CA TYR A 31 -5.56 -13.39 18.54
C TYR A 31 -6.80 -14.00 19.20
N LEU A 32 -7.14 -15.25 18.86
CA LEU A 32 -8.27 -15.96 19.45
C LEU A 32 -8.04 -16.24 20.93
N LEU A 33 -6.81 -16.58 21.34
CA LEU A 33 -6.44 -16.76 22.74
C LEU A 33 -6.63 -15.46 23.53
N ILE A 34 -6.10 -14.35 23.01
CA ILE A 34 -6.27 -13.01 23.63
C ILE A 34 -7.76 -12.67 23.78
N PHE A 35 -8.55 -12.88 22.72
CA PHE A 35 -10.00 -12.67 22.76
C PHE A 35 -10.69 -13.56 23.79
N GLY A 36 -10.28 -14.82 23.91
CA GLY A 36 -10.80 -15.75 24.92
C GLY A 36 -10.53 -15.28 26.35
N VAL A 37 -9.35 -14.70 26.63
CA VAL A 37 -9.04 -14.12 27.94
C VAL A 37 -9.95 -12.93 28.26
N PHE A 38 -10.21 -12.06 27.27
CA PHE A 38 -11.16 -10.96 27.45
C PHE A 38 -12.59 -11.44 27.71
N LEU A 39 -13.02 -12.51 27.04
CA LEU A 39 -14.33 -13.11 27.31
C LEU A 39 -14.43 -13.71 28.70
N ILE A 40 -13.39 -14.41 29.17
CA ILE A 40 -13.35 -14.95 30.53
C ILE A 40 -13.40 -13.81 31.55
N TYR A 41 -12.64 -12.74 31.33
CA TYR A 41 -12.69 -11.55 32.18
C TYR A 41 -14.11 -10.95 32.24
N ALA A 42 -14.77 -10.78 31.08
CA ALA A 42 -16.14 -10.28 31.01
C ALA A 42 -17.16 -11.23 31.67
N ALA A 43 -16.93 -12.55 31.62
CA ALA A 43 -17.80 -13.56 32.23
C ALA A 43 -17.72 -13.58 33.77
N VAL A 44 -16.61 -13.11 34.34
CA VAL A 44 -16.38 -13.10 35.78
C VAL A 44 -17.04 -11.87 36.44
N ASP A 45 -17.33 -10.81 35.69
CA ASP A 45 -18.03 -9.64 36.22
C ASP A 45 -19.54 -9.94 36.37
N PRO A 46 -20.09 -10.00 37.60
CA PRO A 46 -21.49 -10.37 37.83
C PRO A 46 -22.50 -9.34 37.31
N LYS A 47 -22.04 -8.19 36.79
CA LYS A 47 -22.89 -7.17 36.17
C LYS A 47 -23.14 -7.38 34.67
N ILE A 48 -22.45 -8.33 34.04
CA ILE A 48 -22.53 -8.57 32.59
C ILE A 48 -23.23 -9.90 32.33
N GLU A 49 -24.51 -9.85 31.97
CA GLU A 49 -25.19 -11.03 31.45
C GLU A 49 -24.69 -11.32 30.02
N LEU A 50 -23.85 -12.34 29.91
CA LEU A 50 -23.31 -12.82 28.63
C LEU A 50 -24.38 -13.59 27.86
N ASP A 51 -25.34 -12.86 27.28
CA ASP A 51 -26.18 -13.38 26.22
C ASP A 51 -25.47 -13.25 24.85
N ILE A 52 -25.78 -14.14 23.91
CA ILE A 52 -25.25 -14.12 22.55
C ILE A 52 -25.59 -12.79 21.86
N GLN A 53 -26.77 -12.22 22.14
CA GLN A 53 -27.17 -10.92 21.59
C GLN A 53 -26.33 -9.79 22.15
N ASN A 54 -26.09 -9.77 23.47
CA ASN A 54 -25.23 -8.78 24.11
C ASN A 54 -23.79 -8.86 23.60
N LEU A 55 -23.27 -10.09 23.40
CA LEU A 55 -21.95 -10.29 22.83
C LEU A 55 -21.85 -9.78 21.38
N GLN A 56 -22.90 -9.97 20.58
CA GLN A 56 -22.97 -9.41 19.23
C GLN A 56 -22.96 -7.87 19.25
N VAL A 57 -23.74 -7.25 20.14
CA VAL A 57 -23.78 -5.79 20.30
C VAL A 57 -22.41 -5.26 20.73
N ILE A 58 -21.76 -5.88 21.71
CA ILE A 58 -20.40 -5.51 22.15
C ILE A 58 -19.42 -5.64 20.98
N GLY A 59 -19.50 -6.72 20.19
CA GLY A 59 -18.64 -6.94 19.02
C GLY A 59 -18.84 -5.88 17.93
N ILE A 60 -20.09 -5.52 17.63
CA ILE A 60 -20.42 -4.48 16.64
C ILE A 60 -19.90 -3.12 17.12
N THR A 61 -20.20 -2.75 18.37
CA THR A 61 -19.76 -1.48 18.97
C THR A 61 -18.23 -1.40 19.05
N ALA A 62 -17.56 -2.47 19.45
CA ALA A 62 -16.09 -2.53 19.50
C ALA A 62 -15.48 -2.41 18.10
N SER A 63 -16.04 -3.10 17.10
CA SER A 63 -15.59 -3.00 15.70
C SER A 63 -15.75 -1.60 15.14
N ASN A 64 -16.89 -0.95 15.39
CA ASN A 64 -17.15 0.43 14.95
C ASN A 64 -16.21 1.42 15.65
N THR A 65 -16.02 1.28 16.97
CA THR A 65 -15.10 2.12 17.75
C THR A 65 -13.66 1.95 17.28
N TRP A 66 -13.22 0.72 17.02
CA TRP A 66 -11.90 0.44 16.45
C TRP A 66 -11.74 1.07 15.07
N GLY A 67 -12.75 0.93 14.21
CA GLY A 67 -12.76 1.53 12.87
C GLY A 67 -12.69 3.05 12.89
N LEU A 68 -13.45 3.70 13.77
CA LEU A 68 -13.43 5.16 13.96
C LEU A 68 -12.10 5.64 14.54
N LEU A 69 -11.56 4.95 15.55
CA LEU A 69 -10.23 5.26 16.11
C LEU A 69 -9.16 5.20 15.01
N LEU A 70 -9.16 4.12 14.22
CA LEU A 70 -8.23 3.92 13.13
C LEU A 70 -8.42 5.02 12.07
N LEU A 71 -9.66 5.35 11.71
CA LEU A 71 -9.98 6.43 10.77
C LEU A 71 -9.43 7.77 11.26
N VAL A 72 -9.66 8.16 12.52
CA VAL A 72 -9.18 9.44 13.08
C VAL A 72 -7.65 9.51 13.00
N LEU A 73 -6.94 8.43 13.34
CA LEU A 73 -5.48 8.38 13.22
C LEU A 73 -5.00 8.51 11.76
N LEU A 74 -5.65 7.80 10.83
CA LEU A 74 -5.29 7.85 9.41
C LEU A 74 -5.59 9.23 8.80
N LEU A 75 -6.76 9.77 9.10
CA LEU A 75 -7.22 11.05 8.60
C LEU A 75 -6.34 12.17 9.14
N GLY A 76 -5.99 12.14 10.44
CA GLY A 76 -5.11 13.14 11.06
C GLY A 76 -3.77 13.28 10.35
N TYR A 77 -3.13 12.16 9.98
CA TYR A 77 -1.91 12.20 9.16
C TYR A 77 -2.19 12.67 7.73
N GLY A 78 -3.25 12.15 7.11
CA GLY A 78 -3.58 12.40 5.70
C GLY A 78 -3.90 13.87 5.43
N LEU A 79 -4.65 14.52 6.31
CA LEU A 79 -5.03 15.94 6.21
C LEU A 79 -3.81 16.87 6.17
N VAL A 80 -2.67 16.49 6.77
CA VAL A 80 -1.45 17.29 6.79
C VAL A 80 -0.48 16.87 5.67
N GLU A 81 -0.27 15.57 5.48
CA GLU A 81 0.72 15.07 4.53
C GLU A 81 0.27 15.21 3.08
N VAL A 82 -1.02 15.08 2.75
CA VAL A 82 -1.51 15.20 1.37
C VAL A 82 -1.26 16.59 0.78
N PRO A 83 -1.71 17.72 1.41
CA PRO A 83 -1.42 19.05 0.88
C PRO A 83 0.09 19.35 0.87
N ARG A 84 0.81 18.94 1.92
CA ARG A 84 2.26 19.08 2.05
C ARG A 84 3.01 18.41 0.90
N LYS A 85 2.58 17.20 0.50
CA LYS A 85 3.15 16.47 -0.65
C LYS A 85 3.01 17.28 -1.93
N TYR A 86 1.82 17.75 -2.26
CA TYR A 86 1.58 18.55 -3.48
C TYR A 86 2.37 19.86 -3.46
N TRP A 87 2.46 20.51 -2.29
CA TRP A 87 3.27 21.72 -2.12
C TRP A 87 4.76 21.46 -2.37
N TYR A 88 5.34 20.41 -1.81
CA TYR A 88 6.75 20.06 -2.05
C TYR A 88 7.00 19.57 -3.47
N GLN A 89 6.05 18.87 -4.09
CA GLN A 89 6.14 18.50 -5.50
C GLN A 89 6.15 19.70 -6.43
N SER A 90 5.52 20.82 -6.05
CA SER A 90 5.61 22.07 -6.82
C SER A 90 7.01 22.72 -6.77
N LYS A 91 7.81 22.41 -5.74
CA LYS A 91 9.17 22.95 -5.57
C LYS A 91 10.19 22.07 -6.30
N LYS A 92 10.40 22.35 -7.58
CA LYS A 92 11.27 21.58 -8.49
C LYS A 92 12.65 21.22 -7.90
N GLY A 93 13.37 22.21 -7.35
CA GLY A 93 14.71 21.98 -6.78
C GLY A 93 14.71 21.09 -5.53
N TYR A 94 13.70 21.22 -4.67
CA TYR A 94 13.53 20.34 -3.51
C TYR A 94 13.18 18.92 -3.95
N LEU A 95 12.26 18.79 -4.90
CA LEU A 95 11.83 17.50 -5.42
C LEU A 95 12.99 16.72 -6.07
N LEU A 96 13.83 17.38 -6.86
CA LEU A 96 15.00 16.75 -7.48
C LEU A 96 15.98 16.24 -6.42
N ASN A 97 16.35 17.07 -5.44
CA ASN A 97 17.25 16.65 -4.35
C ASN A 97 16.66 15.48 -3.53
N TYR A 98 15.36 15.51 -3.28
CA TYR A 98 14.65 14.42 -2.60
C TYR A 98 14.72 13.12 -3.41
N ILE A 99 14.53 13.18 -4.74
CA ILE A 99 14.62 12.00 -5.60
C ILE A 99 16.05 11.45 -5.65
N TYR A 100 17.09 12.29 -5.71
CA TYR A 100 18.47 11.81 -5.60
C TYR A 100 18.77 11.11 -4.28
N PHE A 101 18.26 11.64 -3.16
CA PHE A 101 18.41 10.98 -1.87
C PHE A 101 17.73 9.60 -1.86
N GLN A 102 16.52 9.50 -2.43
CA GLN A 102 15.82 8.22 -2.55
C GLN A 102 16.54 7.26 -3.50
N LEU A 103 17.12 7.75 -4.60
CA LEU A 103 17.93 6.95 -5.52
C LEU A 103 19.16 6.39 -4.82
N ALA A 104 19.89 7.21 -4.06
CA ALA A 104 21.05 6.75 -3.29
C ALA A 104 20.65 5.63 -2.32
N LYS A 105 19.55 5.81 -1.58
CA LYS A 105 19.03 4.76 -0.69
C LYS A 105 18.64 3.48 -1.45
N LEU A 106 17.89 3.62 -2.54
CA LEU A 106 17.42 2.48 -3.34
C LEU A 106 18.57 1.76 -4.04
N SER A 107 19.66 2.45 -4.38
CA SER A 107 20.87 1.83 -4.94
C SER A 107 21.49 0.83 -3.95
N THR A 108 21.53 1.20 -2.67
CA THR A 108 22.02 0.33 -1.60
C THR A 108 21.09 -0.87 -1.42
N GLU A 109 19.77 -0.65 -1.34
CA GLU A 109 18.77 -1.73 -1.21
C GLU A 109 18.81 -2.68 -2.42
N LYS A 110 19.05 -2.16 -3.64
CA LYS A 110 19.23 -2.97 -4.84
C LYS A 110 20.49 -3.82 -4.76
N SER A 111 21.61 -3.22 -4.36
CA SER A 111 22.89 -3.93 -4.22
C SER A 111 22.79 -5.06 -3.18
N GLU A 112 22.21 -4.81 -2.01
CA GLU A 112 21.98 -5.85 -0.99
C GLU A 112 21.09 -6.98 -1.52
N ALA A 113 20.04 -6.67 -2.27
CA ALA A 113 19.15 -7.67 -2.85
C ALA A 113 19.83 -8.52 -3.94
N GLU A 114 20.77 -7.93 -4.70
CA GLU A 114 21.58 -8.63 -5.70
C GLU A 114 22.62 -9.55 -5.03
N GLU A 115 23.35 -9.05 -4.02
CA GLU A 115 24.30 -9.84 -3.23
C GLU A 115 23.62 -11.02 -2.52
N HIS A 116 22.49 -10.78 -1.85
CA HIS A 116 21.73 -11.86 -1.21
C HIS A 116 21.22 -12.90 -2.22
N LEU A 117 20.91 -12.50 -3.46
CA LEU A 117 20.55 -13.47 -4.50
C LEU A 117 21.78 -14.31 -4.89
N GLU A 118 22.95 -13.70 -5.06
CA GLU A 118 24.19 -14.41 -5.38
C GLU A 118 24.55 -15.44 -4.31
N ASP A 119 24.46 -15.09 -3.03
CA ASP A 119 24.66 -16.02 -1.91
C ASP A 119 23.72 -17.24 -1.99
N VAL A 120 22.43 -17.00 -2.24
CA VAL A 120 21.43 -18.06 -2.34
C VAL A 120 21.65 -18.91 -3.60
N LEU A 121 22.11 -18.32 -4.71
CA LEU A 121 22.47 -19.05 -5.92
C LEU A 121 23.72 -19.92 -5.71
N GLU A 122 24.67 -19.48 -4.90
CA GLU A 122 25.83 -20.30 -4.52
C GLU A 122 25.39 -21.53 -3.71
N ASP A 123 24.45 -21.38 -2.78
CA ASP A 123 23.84 -22.49 -2.05
C ASP A 123 23.13 -23.48 -3.00
N VAL A 124 22.42 -22.97 -4.03
CA VAL A 124 21.80 -23.81 -5.06
C VAL A 124 22.85 -24.58 -5.86
N ARG A 125 23.98 -23.95 -6.17
CA ARG A 125 25.11 -24.59 -6.87
C ARG A 125 25.69 -25.74 -6.04
N ARG A 126 26.01 -25.48 -4.76
CA ARG A 126 26.50 -26.51 -3.82
C ARG A 126 25.54 -27.70 -3.74
N VAL A 127 24.23 -27.44 -3.59
CA VAL A 127 23.22 -28.51 -3.55
C VAL A 127 23.11 -29.28 -4.87
N SER A 128 23.26 -28.60 -6.01
CA SER A 128 23.28 -29.26 -7.32
C SER A 128 24.49 -30.17 -7.50
N ASP A 129 25.65 -29.78 -7.00
CA ASP A 129 26.89 -30.55 -7.11
C ASP A 129 26.85 -31.81 -6.21
N VAL A 130 26.25 -31.70 -5.01
CA VAL A 130 26.08 -32.83 -4.08
C VAL A 130 25.01 -33.82 -4.59
N ILE A 131 23.89 -33.35 -5.14
CA ILE A 131 22.78 -34.19 -5.59
C ILE A 131 22.94 -34.55 -7.08
N LYS A 132 23.64 -35.65 -7.36
CA LYS A 132 23.82 -36.19 -8.72
C LYS A 132 22.49 -36.66 -9.37
N TYR A 133 22.50 -36.83 -10.70
CA TYR A 133 21.33 -37.14 -11.54
C TYR A 133 20.48 -38.35 -11.10
N ASN A 134 21.09 -39.33 -10.42
CA ASN A 134 20.40 -40.57 -10.03
C ASN A 134 19.60 -40.48 -8.72
N HIS A 135 19.61 -39.34 -8.03
CA HIS A 135 18.93 -39.20 -6.73
C HIS A 135 17.45 -38.81 -6.90
N ALA A 136 16.54 -39.42 -6.11
CA ALA A 136 15.10 -39.12 -6.16
C ALA A 136 14.78 -37.61 -5.95
N SER A 137 15.58 -36.92 -5.14
CA SER A 137 15.46 -35.48 -4.87
C SER A 137 15.92 -34.57 -6.03
N ARG A 138 16.51 -35.09 -7.12
CA ARG A 138 16.96 -34.27 -8.24
C ARG A 138 15.81 -33.54 -8.93
N LYS A 139 14.61 -34.13 -8.96
CA LYS A 139 13.40 -33.46 -9.48
C LYS A 139 13.08 -32.16 -8.71
N ASN A 140 13.29 -32.16 -7.40
CA ASN A 140 13.06 -31.00 -6.55
C ASN A 140 14.13 -29.93 -6.79
N VAL A 141 15.40 -30.33 -6.94
CA VAL A 141 16.51 -29.42 -7.30
C VAL A 141 16.29 -28.79 -8.68
N ASN A 142 15.88 -29.56 -9.69
CA ASN A 142 15.58 -29.03 -11.02
C ASN A 142 14.41 -28.03 -10.98
N THR A 143 13.42 -28.26 -10.10
CA THR A 143 12.34 -27.30 -9.87
C THR A 143 12.89 -25.98 -9.29
N ILE A 144 13.84 -26.04 -8.35
CA ILE A 144 14.52 -24.84 -7.81
C ILE A 144 15.33 -24.13 -8.92
N ILE A 145 16.11 -24.87 -9.70
CA ILE A 145 16.93 -24.31 -10.79
C ILE A 145 16.05 -23.58 -11.82
N SER A 146 14.87 -24.12 -12.15
CA SER A 146 13.92 -23.47 -13.06
C SER A 146 13.39 -22.11 -12.58
N LYS A 147 13.59 -21.76 -11.31
CA LYS A 147 13.21 -20.47 -10.72
C LYS A 147 14.37 -19.48 -10.66
N CYS A 148 15.59 -19.93 -10.96
CA CYS A 148 16.78 -19.10 -11.00
C CYS A 148 16.87 -18.34 -12.34
N PRO A 149 17.67 -17.26 -12.43
CA PRO A 149 17.86 -16.52 -13.69
C PRO A 149 18.40 -17.42 -14.80
N ASP A 150 18.02 -17.18 -16.05
CA ASP A 150 18.48 -17.97 -17.21
C ASP A 150 20.01 -17.98 -17.32
N THR A 151 20.65 -16.85 -17.02
CA THR A 151 22.11 -16.71 -16.98
C THR A 151 22.77 -17.68 -15.99
N PHE A 152 22.13 -17.92 -14.84
CA PHE A 152 22.62 -18.88 -13.85
C PHE A 152 22.38 -20.32 -14.31
N GLN A 153 21.23 -20.60 -14.91
CA GLN A 153 20.92 -21.94 -15.45
C GLN A 153 21.97 -22.35 -16.51
N ASP A 154 22.29 -21.46 -17.45
CA ASP A 154 23.31 -21.69 -18.47
C ASP A 154 24.70 -21.90 -17.87
N SER A 155 25.06 -21.11 -16.85
CA SER A 155 26.34 -21.26 -16.14
C SER A 155 26.46 -22.61 -15.43
N LEU A 156 25.34 -23.12 -14.92
CA LEU A 156 25.28 -24.37 -14.19
C LEU A 156 25.37 -25.57 -15.16
N VAL A 157 24.74 -25.48 -16.35
CA VAL A 157 24.89 -26.48 -17.42
C VAL A 157 26.35 -26.58 -17.86
N LYS A 158 26.99 -25.45 -18.17
CA LYS A 158 28.42 -25.43 -18.56
C LYS A 158 29.33 -26.02 -17.48
N HIS A 159 29.04 -25.72 -16.22
CA HIS A 159 29.83 -26.21 -15.10
C HIS A 159 29.67 -27.72 -14.86
N LEU A 160 28.48 -28.27 -15.11
CA LEU A 160 28.23 -29.71 -14.99
C LEU A 160 28.94 -30.52 -16.09
N ASP A 161 29.16 -29.93 -17.27
CA ASP A 161 29.88 -30.57 -18.39
C ASP A 161 31.42 -30.61 -18.17
N ASP A 162 31.97 -29.69 -17.37
CA ASP A 162 33.42 -29.56 -17.10
C ASP A 162 33.92 -30.35 -15.86
N PHE A 163 33.04 -31.04 -15.12
CA PHE A 163 33.42 -31.70 -13.87
C PHE A 163 34.24 -33.00 -14.09
N GLN A 164 35.56 -32.89 -13.98
CA GLN A 164 36.46 -34.03 -13.73
C GLN A 164 36.49 -34.38 -12.23
N ASP A 165 36.39 -35.69 -11.94
CA ASP A 165 36.27 -36.30 -10.61
C ASP A 165 37.53 -36.10 -9.74
N TYR A 166 37.70 -34.92 -9.14
CA TYR A 166 38.71 -34.69 -8.11
C TYR A 166 38.07 -34.72 -6.72
N GLY A 167 38.16 -35.88 -6.06
CA GLY A 167 38.14 -36.01 -4.60
C GLY A 167 36.81 -35.71 -3.91
N GLN A 168 36.08 -36.79 -3.60
CA GLN A 168 34.87 -36.78 -2.76
C GLN A 168 35.06 -35.99 -1.44
N ARG A 169 34.56 -34.76 -1.37
CA ARG A 169 34.07 -34.21 -0.10
C ARG A 169 32.74 -34.88 0.19
N LYS A 170 32.67 -35.66 1.28
CA LYS A 170 31.41 -36.20 1.83
C LYS A 170 30.61 -35.06 2.46
N GLU A 171 30.07 -34.18 1.64
CA GLU A 171 29.06 -33.22 2.10
C GLU A 171 27.75 -34.00 2.37
N GLN A 172 27.11 -33.72 3.50
CA GLN A 172 25.88 -34.39 3.88
C GLN A 172 24.79 -34.08 2.85
N ILE A 173 24.11 -35.12 2.36
CA ILE A 173 23.00 -34.98 1.43
C ILE A 173 21.88 -34.20 2.15
N PRO A 174 21.46 -33.03 1.64
CA PRO A 174 20.50 -32.19 2.33
C PRO A 174 19.11 -32.85 2.39
N SER A 175 18.40 -32.64 3.49
CA SER A 175 17.06 -33.20 3.71
C SER A 175 16.03 -32.53 2.80
N GLU A 176 14.90 -33.19 2.55
CA GLU A 176 13.78 -32.59 1.81
C GLU A 176 13.31 -31.27 2.43
N LYS A 177 13.36 -31.15 3.77
CA LYS A 177 13.03 -29.91 4.49
C LYS A 177 14.00 -28.78 4.16
N ASP A 178 15.27 -29.09 3.94
CA ASP A 178 16.30 -28.10 3.61
C ASP A 178 16.16 -27.65 2.16
N LEU A 179 15.80 -28.56 1.24
CA LEU A 179 15.43 -28.20 -0.14
C LEU A 179 14.18 -27.31 -0.17
N VAL A 180 13.17 -27.57 0.66
CA VAL A 180 11.97 -26.72 0.77
C VAL A 180 12.33 -25.32 1.28
N LYS A 181 13.21 -25.22 2.28
CA LYS A 181 13.72 -23.92 2.77
C LYS A 181 14.51 -23.19 1.69
N LEU A 182 15.41 -23.89 1.00
CA LEU A 182 16.22 -23.32 -0.09
C LEU A 182 15.33 -22.82 -1.23
N HIS A 183 14.32 -23.59 -1.63
CA HIS A 183 13.37 -23.18 -2.64
C HIS A 183 12.61 -21.90 -2.24
N SER A 184 12.17 -21.81 -0.98
CA SER A 184 11.52 -20.61 -0.45
C SER A 184 12.46 -19.40 -0.45
N LYS A 185 13.73 -19.59 -0.05
CA LYS A 185 14.78 -18.54 -0.10
C LYS A 185 15.01 -18.04 -1.53
N VAL A 186 15.13 -18.95 -2.50
CA VAL A 186 15.30 -18.59 -3.93
C VAL A 186 14.13 -17.76 -4.44
N ILE A 187 12.89 -18.20 -4.16
CA ILE A 187 11.68 -17.46 -4.55
C ILE A 187 11.72 -16.04 -3.96
N TYR A 188 12.03 -15.90 -2.67
CA TYR A 188 12.08 -14.61 -2.00
C TYR A 188 13.19 -13.70 -2.53
N ALA A 189 14.41 -14.22 -2.70
CA ALA A 189 15.54 -13.47 -3.23
C ALA A 189 15.27 -12.97 -4.67
N MET A 190 14.70 -13.83 -5.53
CA MET A 190 14.32 -13.46 -6.90
C MET A 190 13.24 -12.37 -6.93
N GLN A 191 12.21 -12.49 -6.08
CA GLN A 191 11.18 -11.46 -5.96
C GLN A 191 11.75 -10.13 -5.46
N SER A 192 12.65 -10.17 -4.47
CA SER A 192 13.30 -8.98 -3.91
C SER A 192 14.10 -8.24 -4.97
N ARG A 193 14.99 -8.93 -5.70
CA ARG A 193 15.77 -8.36 -6.81
C ARG A 193 14.88 -7.76 -7.88
N ARG A 194 13.83 -8.47 -8.31
CA ARG A 194 12.91 -7.97 -9.35
C ARG A 194 12.20 -6.69 -8.90
N ARG A 195 11.79 -6.64 -7.63
CA ARG A 195 11.14 -5.47 -7.03
C ARG A 195 12.07 -4.26 -7.00
N THR A 196 13.27 -4.42 -6.43
CA THR A 196 14.24 -3.33 -6.31
C THR A 196 14.72 -2.85 -7.68
N SER A 197 14.94 -3.76 -8.64
CA SER A 197 15.27 -3.39 -10.02
C SER A 197 14.17 -2.57 -10.68
N THR A 198 12.91 -2.99 -10.57
CA THR A 198 11.82 -2.23 -11.22
C THR A 198 11.63 -0.87 -10.57
N GLN A 199 11.74 -0.79 -9.23
CA GLN A 199 11.68 0.48 -8.51
C GLN A 199 12.82 1.41 -8.90
N TRP A 200 14.02 0.85 -9.12
CA TRP A 200 15.18 1.58 -9.59
C TRP A 200 14.90 2.22 -10.94
N ASP A 201 14.43 1.44 -11.92
CA ASP A 201 14.16 1.94 -13.28
C ASP A 201 13.14 3.09 -13.27
N ILE A 202 12.04 2.95 -12.52
CA ILE A 202 11.00 3.98 -12.38
C ILE A 202 11.54 5.26 -11.74
N LEU A 203 12.37 5.11 -10.69
CA LEU A 203 12.87 6.26 -9.96
C LEU A 203 13.97 6.99 -10.75
N VAL A 204 14.77 6.26 -11.52
CA VAL A 204 15.78 6.80 -12.43
C VAL A 204 15.11 7.55 -13.58
N GLU A 205 14.09 6.97 -14.22
CA GLU A 205 13.32 7.66 -15.27
C GLU A 205 12.74 8.98 -14.75
N LYS A 206 12.16 8.96 -13.55
CA LYS A 206 11.65 10.16 -12.91
C LYS A 206 12.74 11.18 -12.57
N ALA A 207 13.95 10.74 -12.22
CA ALA A 207 15.06 11.64 -11.98
C ALA A 207 15.49 12.34 -13.27
N PHE A 208 15.60 11.60 -14.38
CA PHE A 208 15.88 12.18 -15.70
C PHE A 208 14.81 13.18 -16.13
N GLU A 209 13.52 12.88 -15.95
CA GLU A 209 12.45 13.84 -16.26
C GLU A 209 12.61 15.16 -15.47
N LEU A 210 13.03 15.08 -14.20
CA LEU A 210 13.22 16.27 -13.36
C LEU A 210 14.51 17.03 -13.68
N GLU A 211 15.57 16.32 -14.07
CA GLU A 211 16.81 16.90 -14.59
C GLU A 211 16.57 17.65 -15.89
N ASP A 212 15.76 17.08 -16.79
CA ASP A 212 15.34 17.71 -18.04
C ASP A 212 14.56 19.00 -17.76
N VAL A 213 13.60 18.97 -16.83
CA VAL A 213 12.87 20.18 -16.43
C VAL A 213 13.81 21.25 -15.89
N LYS A 214 14.81 20.88 -15.08
CA LYS A 214 15.78 21.82 -14.50
C LYS A 214 16.72 22.39 -15.57
N SER A 215 17.18 21.56 -16.50
CA SER A 215 18.07 21.98 -17.60
C SER A 215 17.35 22.92 -18.57
N ASN A 216 16.10 22.61 -18.93
CA ASN A 216 15.28 23.43 -19.82
C ASN A 216 14.79 24.73 -19.19
N GLU A 217 14.79 24.86 -17.86
CA GLU A 217 14.51 26.13 -17.17
C GLU A 217 15.61 27.17 -17.43
N SER A 218 16.86 26.71 -17.64
CA SER A 218 17.99 27.59 -17.98
C SER A 218 18.08 27.95 -19.47
N ASN A 219 17.31 27.28 -20.34
CA ASN A 219 17.38 27.46 -21.79
C ASN A 219 16.51 28.63 -22.26
N HIS A 220 17.13 29.63 -22.88
CA HIS A 220 16.43 30.83 -23.39
C HIS A 220 15.54 30.56 -24.60
N SER A 221 15.77 29.47 -25.34
CA SER A 221 15.04 29.17 -26.58
C SER A 221 13.61 28.64 -26.36
N LYS A 222 13.22 28.35 -25.10
CA LYS A 222 11.90 27.82 -24.70
C LYS A 222 11.44 26.55 -25.44
N ASN A 223 12.36 25.87 -26.11
CA ASN A 223 12.15 24.54 -26.66
C ASN A 223 12.49 23.52 -25.57
N TYR A 224 11.56 22.61 -25.29
CA TYR A 224 11.80 21.52 -24.35
C TYR A 224 12.63 20.42 -25.02
N HIS A 225 13.84 20.18 -24.52
CA HIS A 225 14.69 19.08 -24.93
C HIS A 225 14.57 17.93 -23.93
N HIS A 226 14.20 16.74 -24.41
CA HIS A 226 14.21 15.52 -23.60
C HIS A 226 15.58 14.83 -23.72
N THR A 227 16.07 14.25 -22.63
CA THR A 227 17.24 13.35 -22.66
C THR A 227 16.88 12.01 -23.31
N TYR A 228 15.63 11.58 -23.19
CA TYR A 228 15.07 10.39 -23.84
C TYR A 228 13.90 10.78 -24.74
N ASP A 229 13.92 10.39 -26.02
CA ASP A 229 12.83 10.71 -26.94
C ASP A 229 11.51 10.06 -26.46
N PRO A 230 10.50 10.86 -26.11
CA PRO A 230 9.21 10.34 -25.70
C PRO A 230 8.50 9.66 -26.88
N ASN A 231 8.11 8.40 -26.72
CA ASN A 231 7.22 7.71 -27.65
C ASN A 231 5.79 8.26 -27.52
N TYR A 232 5.52 9.41 -28.14
CA TYR A 232 4.17 9.96 -28.19
C TYR A 232 3.30 9.19 -29.19
N ASN A 233 2.28 8.48 -28.70
CA ASN A 233 1.28 7.87 -29.58
C ASN A 233 0.29 8.92 -30.13
N GLY A 234 0.16 8.98 -31.46
CA GLY A 234 -0.92 9.62 -32.21
C GLY A 234 -1.23 11.06 -31.79
N LEU A 235 -2.41 11.27 -31.20
CA LEU A 235 -2.93 12.59 -30.81
C LEU A 235 -2.04 13.36 -29.82
N LYS A 236 -1.26 12.66 -28.99
CA LYS A 236 -0.32 13.32 -28.07
C LYS A 236 0.88 13.94 -28.81
N SER A 237 1.32 13.33 -29.90
CA SER A 237 2.41 13.87 -30.74
C SER A 237 2.00 15.16 -31.44
N TYR A 238 0.72 15.27 -31.82
CA TYR A 238 0.19 16.48 -32.48
C TYR A 238 -0.01 17.66 -31.52
N ILE A 239 -0.36 17.39 -30.26
CA ILE A 239 -0.64 18.44 -29.26
C ILE A 239 0.62 18.86 -28.50
N CYS A 240 1.56 17.93 -28.24
CA CYS A 240 2.85 18.23 -27.63
C CYS A 240 3.83 18.80 -28.65
N THR A 241 3.66 20.08 -29.02
CA THR A 241 4.79 20.82 -29.61
C THR A 241 5.80 21.18 -28.51
N PRO A 242 7.12 21.19 -28.78
CA PRO A 242 8.17 21.44 -27.78
C PRO A 242 8.00 22.74 -26.99
N ASN A 243 7.41 23.76 -27.63
CA ASN A 243 7.09 25.04 -26.99
C ASN A 243 5.91 24.93 -26.01
N VAL A 244 4.84 24.22 -26.37
CA VAL A 244 3.69 24.01 -25.49
C VAL A 244 4.09 23.16 -24.29
N GLU A 245 4.92 22.14 -24.51
CA GLU A 245 5.44 21.29 -23.44
C GLU A 245 6.31 22.07 -22.44
N TRP A 246 7.15 22.98 -22.93
CA TRP A 246 7.93 23.87 -22.07
C TRP A 246 7.03 24.69 -21.15
N HIS A 247 6.02 25.38 -21.70
CA HIS A 247 5.08 26.19 -20.90
C HIS A 247 4.28 25.33 -19.92
N TRP A 248 3.86 24.14 -20.35
CA TRP A 248 3.12 23.19 -19.51
C TRP A 248 3.95 22.73 -18.31
N ARG A 249 5.15 22.18 -18.54
CA ARG A 249 5.98 21.55 -17.50
C ARG A 249 6.64 22.57 -16.56
N ILE A 250 7.10 23.71 -17.09
CA ILE A 250 7.90 24.67 -16.32
C ILE A 250 7.04 25.68 -15.59
N LEU A 251 5.95 26.17 -16.18
CA LEU A 251 5.14 27.25 -15.60
C LEU A 251 3.80 26.74 -15.06
N LEU A 252 3.04 26.00 -15.86
CA LEU A 252 1.65 25.66 -15.54
C LEU A 252 1.55 24.56 -14.48
N MET A 253 2.27 23.44 -14.66
CA MET A 253 2.26 22.30 -13.74
C MET A 253 2.59 22.67 -12.28
N PRO A 254 3.69 23.37 -11.96
CA PRO A 254 3.97 23.76 -10.57
C PRO A 254 2.93 24.73 -10.01
N THR A 255 2.35 25.59 -10.85
CA THR A 255 1.29 26.52 -10.42
C THR A 255 0.00 25.78 -10.08
N ILE A 256 -0.42 24.83 -10.93
CA ILE A 256 -1.58 23.96 -10.66
C ILE A 256 -1.35 23.17 -9.35
N LEU A 257 -0.18 22.58 -9.16
CA LEU A 257 0.14 21.84 -7.93
C LEU A 257 0.07 22.71 -6.68
N LYS A 258 0.50 23.98 -6.75
CA LYS A 258 0.36 24.95 -5.65
C LYS A 258 -1.10 25.29 -5.37
N VAL A 259 -1.89 25.56 -6.40
CA VAL A 259 -3.33 25.85 -6.24
C VAL A 259 -4.05 24.67 -5.61
N VAL A 260 -3.80 23.46 -6.11
CA VAL A 260 -4.34 22.22 -5.54
C VAL A 260 -3.91 22.05 -4.08
N ALA A 261 -2.64 22.29 -3.75
CA ALA A 261 -2.16 22.21 -2.37
C ALA A 261 -2.90 23.21 -1.45
N VAL A 262 -3.11 24.45 -1.89
CA VAL A 262 -3.84 25.47 -1.11
C VAL A 262 -5.30 25.07 -0.92
N VAL A 263 -5.98 24.60 -1.97
CA VAL A 263 -7.36 24.10 -1.87
C VAL A 263 -7.47 22.93 -0.87
N LEU A 264 -6.52 21.99 -0.91
CA LEU A 264 -6.48 20.87 0.02
C LEU A 264 -6.19 21.31 1.47
N VAL A 265 -5.34 22.33 1.68
CA VAL A 265 -5.14 22.93 3.03
C VAL A 265 -6.43 23.53 3.56
N ILE A 266 -7.15 24.28 2.73
CA ILE A 266 -8.45 24.86 3.11
C ILE A 266 -9.42 23.73 3.49
N GLY A 267 -9.52 22.69 2.65
CA GLY A 267 -10.34 21.51 2.96
C GLY A 267 -9.95 20.83 4.28
N SER A 268 -8.65 20.70 4.57
CA SER A 268 -8.18 20.14 5.83
C SER A 268 -8.56 20.96 7.05
N VAL A 269 -8.42 22.29 6.96
CA VAL A 269 -8.83 23.20 8.04
C VAL A 269 -10.35 23.13 8.25
N MET A 270 -11.14 23.03 7.18
CA MET A 270 -12.60 22.87 7.29
C MET A 270 -12.98 21.56 8.00
N VAL A 271 -12.32 20.44 7.67
CA VAL A 271 -12.57 19.16 8.36
C VAL A 271 -12.21 19.26 9.83
N ILE A 272 -11.03 19.79 10.18
CA ILE A 272 -10.61 19.98 11.57
C ILE A 272 -11.61 20.89 12.32
N TRP A 273 -12.05 21.97 11.67
CA TRP A 273 -13.05 22.87 12.26
C TRP A 273 -14.35 22.12 12.55
N CYS A 274 -14.87 21.35 11.59
CA CYS A 274 -16.10 20.58 11.76
C CYS A 274 -15.98 19.53 12.88
N GLU A 275 -14.86 18.82 12.97
CA GLU A 275 -14.56 17.89 14.08
C GLU A 275 -14.49 18.60 15.44
N MET A 276 -13.87 19.78 15.51
CA MET A 276 -13.81 20.56 16.76
C MET A 276 -15.17 21.11 17.16
N THR A 277 -16.01 21.49 16.21
CA THR A 277 -17.37 22.00 16.47
C THR A 277 -18.39 20.91 16.75
N PHE A 278 -18.03 19.63 16.66
CA PHE A 278 -18.92 18.49 16.86
C PHE A 278 -19.70 18.55 18.18
N PHE A 279 -19.06 19.04 19.26
CA PHE A 279 -19.71 19.14 20.58
C PHE A 279 -20.62 20.38 20.74
N CYS A 280 -20.63 21.31 19.79
CA CYS A 280 -21.43 22.53 19.83
C CYS A 280 -22.74 22.33 19.05
N LEU A 281 -23.74 21.73 19.70
CA LEU A 281 -25.07 21.49 19.12
C LEU A 281 -25.90 22.77 18.89
N SER A 282 -25.56 23.88 19.54
CA SER A 282 -26.21 25.18 19.28
C SER A 282 -25.27 26.35 19.59
N PRO A 283 -25.04 27.28 18.63
CA PRO A 283 -25.46 27.29 17.22
C PRO A 283 -24.67 26.28 16.35
N ASN A 284 -25.23 25.84 15.22
CA ASN A 284 -24.55 24.97 14.25
C ASN A 284 -23.34 25.68 13.63
N LEU A 285 -22.14 25.40 14.13
CA LEU A 285 -20.88 25.98 13.65
C LEU A 285 -20.14 25.09 12.64
N SER A 286 -20.67 23.88 12.36
CA SER A 286 -20.12 23.00 11.31
C SER A 286 -20.33 23.64 9.93
N LEU A 287 -19.22 23.98 9.27
CA LEU A 287 -19.24 24.60 7.96
C LEU A 287 -19.97 23.73 6.93
N PHE A 288 -19.82 22.42 7.01
CA PHE A 288 -20.48 21.49 6.09
C PHE A 288 -22.01 21.45 6.30
N SER A 289 -22.48 21.48 7.55
CA SER A 289 -23.92 21.59 7.86
C SER A 289 -24.49 22.91 7.32
N ILE A 290 -23.78 24.04 7.48
CA ILE A 290 -24.22 25.34 6.95
C ILE A 290 -24.32 25.32 5.41
N PHE A 291 -23.36 24.71 4.72
CA PHE A 291 -23.42 24.59 3.25
C PHE A 291 -24.59 23.74 2.78
N VAL A 292 -24.86 22.63 3.46
CA VAL A 292 -25.98 21.73 3.15
C VAL A 292 -27.32 22.41 3.45
N ASP A 293 -27.46 23.07 4.60
CA ASP A 293 -28.69 23.78 5.00
C ASP A 293 -28.97 24.98 4.07
N SER A 294 -27.94 25.71 3.66
CA SER A 294 -28.06 26.80 2.69
C SER A 294 -28.50 26.30 1.30
N ALA A 295 -27.99 25.14 0.87
CA ALA A 295 -28.39 24.52 -0.39
C ALA A 295 -29.81 23.94 -0.33
N ASN A 296 -30.22 23.41 0.84
CA ASN A 296 -31.58 22.92 1.10
C ASN A 296 -32.60 24.07 1.05
N SER A 297 -32.26 25.23 1.62
CA SER A 297 -33.11 26.44 1.55
C SER A 297 -33.40 26.89 0.10
N LYS A 298 -32.53 26.53 -0.85
CA LYS A 298 -32.71 26.83 -2.29
C LYS A 298 -33.31 25.66 -3.09
N ASN A 299 -33.70 24.55 -2.44
CA ASN A 299 -34.22 23.32 -3.07
C ASN A 299 -33.31 22.71 -4.16
N ASN A 300 -32.00 22.93 -4.08
CA ASN A 300 -31.05 22.46 -5.09
C ASN A 300 -30.41 21.13 -4.66
N TYR A 301 -31.16 20.03 -4.79
CA TYR A 301 -30.71 18.68 -4.43
C TYR A 301 -29.41 18.26 -5.12
N LEU A 302 -29.21 18.64 -6.39
CA LEU A 302 -27.98 18.35 -7.14
C LEU A 302 -26.74 19.00 -6.50
N VAL A 303 -26.87 20.20 -5.94
CA VAL A 303 -25.75 20.90 -5.30
C VAL A 303 -25.37 20.23 -3.99
N ILE A 304 -26.37 19.79 -3.21
CA ILE A 304 -26.14 19.03 -1.98
C ILE A 304 -25.38 17.74 -2.31
N GLU A 305 -25.85 17.00 -3.32
CA GLU A 305 -25.22 15.75 -3.75
C GLU A 305 -23.76 15.95 -4.18
N ILE A 306 -23.49 16.96 -5.02
CA ILE A 306 -22.12 17.27 -5.46
C ILE A 306 -21.23 17.64 -4.28
N ILE A 307 -21.71 18.45 -3.33
CA ILE A 307 -20.94 18.82 -2.14
C ILE A 307 -20.62 17.59 -1.30
N CYS A 308 -21.59 16.71 -1.04
CA CYS A 308 -21.39 15.46 -0.31
C CYS A 308 -20.36 14.55 -0.99
N ILE A 309 -20.44 14.39 -2.32
CA ILE A 309 -19.48 13.60 -3.10
C ILE A 309 -18.07 14.19 -2.98
N VAL A 310 -17.92 15.51 -3.08
CA VAL A 310 -16.62 16.18 -2.98
C VAL A 310 -16.00 15.99 -1.59
N ILE A 311 -16.79 16.16 -0.52
CA ILE A 311 -16.30 15.97 0.86
C ILE A 311 -15.91 14.50 1.09
N MET A 312 -16.77 13.55 0.73
CA MET A 312 -16.48 12.11 0.84
C MET A 312 -15.25 11.69 0.03
N ALA A 313 -15.10 12.22 -1.19
CA ALA A 313 -13.92 12.00 -2.01
C ALA A 313 -12.65 12.56 -1.34
N PHE A 314 -12.74 13.76 -0.74
CA PHE A 314 -11.61 14.34 -0.03
C PHE A 314 -11.20 13.53 1.22
N LEU A 315 -12.17 13.14 2.06
CA LEU A 315 -11.92 12.32 3.26
C LEU A 315 -11.34 10.94 2.90
N SER A 316 -11.85 10.31 1.84
CA SER A 316 -11.33 9.03 1.34
C SER A 316 -9.93 9.16 0.76
N VAL A 317 -9.63 10.19 -0.03
CA VAL A 317 -8.27 10.45 -0.53
C VAL A 317 -7.29 10.64 0.63
N CYS A 318 -7.65 11.42 1.65
CA CYS A 318 -6.78 11.64 2.82
C CYS A 318 -6.54 10.35 3.60
N SER A 319 -7.60 9.60 3.90
CA SER A 319 -7.52 8.36 4.67
C SER A 319 -6.74 7.28 3.93
N TYR A 320 -7.04 7.06 2.65
CA TYR A 320 -6.39 6.02 1.83
C TYR A 320 -4.95 6.37 1.50
N TYR A 321 -4.65 7.66 1.27
CA TYR A 321 -3.26 8.08 1.10
C TYR A 321 -2.40 7.67 2.31
N THR A 322 -2.92 7.84 3.52
CA THR A 322 -2.24 7.39 4.74
C THR A 322 -2.07 5.87 4.78
N VAL A 323 -3.11 5.10 4.44
CA VAL A 323 -3.02 3.61 4.39
C VAL A 323 -1.89 3.15 3.46
N PHE A 324 -1.72 3.80 2.30
CA PHE A 324 -0.67 3.43 1.35
C PHE A 324 0.73 3.92 1.75
N LYS A 325 0.81 4.96 2.58
CA LYS A 325 2.08 5.57 3.03
C LYS A 325 2.62 4.94 4.30
N ILE A 326 1.75 4.50 5.20
CA ILE A 326 2.17 3.93 6.47
C ILE A 326 2.86 2.59 6.20
N ARG A 327 4.17 2.56 6.42
CA ARG A 327 4.98 1.34 6.45
C ARG A 327 4.76 0.64 7.80
N ILE A 328 3.60 0.02 8.00
CA ILE A 328 3.32 -0.59 9.31
C ILE A 328 4.32 -1.70 9.63
N PHE A 329 4.92 -2.41 8.65
CA PHE A 329 6.00 -3.40 8.90
C PHE A 329 6.86 -3.76 7.66
N ASP A 330 7.09 -2.86 6.68
CA ASP A 330 7.81 -3.15 5.41
C ASP A 330 7.26 -4.31 4.53
N PHE A 331 6.25 -5.06 5.00
CA PHE A 331 5.67 -6.23 4.34
C PHE A 331 4.61 -5.92 3.28
N TYR A 332 4.07 -4.69 3.28
CA TYR A 332 2.93 -4.32 2.44
C TYR A 332 3.23 -3.00 1.72
N LEU A 333 3.69 -3.11 0.47
CA LEU A 333 4.02 -1.97 -0.38
C LEU A 333 3.25 -2.08 -1.69
N LEU A 334 2.48 -1.05 -2.04
CA LEU A 334 1.98 -0.89 -3.41
C LEU A 334 3.11 -0.33 -4.27
N ALA A 335 3.76 -1.21 -5.02
CA ALA A 335 4.72 -0.83 -6.05
C ALA A 335 3.97 -0.60 -7.38
N PRO A 336 4.17 0.56 -8.04
CA PRO A 336 3.61 0.80 -9.37
C PRO A 336 4.15 -0.22 -10.40
N HIS A 337 3.51 -0.31 -11.58
CA HIS A 337 3.88 -1.20 -12.69
C HIS A 337 3.69 -2.71 -12.44
N HIS A 338 2.58 -3.10 -11.80
CA HIS A 338 2.23 -4.52 -11.56
C HIS A 338 3.27 -5.32 -10.76
N GLN A 339 4.19 -4.64 -10.06
CA GLN A 339 5.14 -5.27 -9.13
C GLN A 339 4.61 -5.33 -7.69
N THR A 340 3.37 -4.87 -7.46
CA THR A 340 2.70 -5.05 -6.18
C THR A 340 2.44 -6.53 -5.99
N ASP A 341 2.96 -7.10 -4.91
CA ASP A 341 2.66 -8.46 -4.52
C ASP A 341 1.13 -8.61 -4.33
N GLU A 342 0.55 -9.69 -4.83
CA GLU A 342 -0.89 -9.99 -4.77
C GLU A 342 -1.42 -9.84 -3.33
N ASN A 343 -0.58 -10.19 -2.35
CA ASN A 343 -0.90 -10.12 -0.94
C ASN A 343 -0.96 -8.70 -0.39
N SER A 344 -0.09 -7.81 -0.89
CA SER A 344 -0.15 -6.38 -0.55
C SER A 344 -1.43 -5.77 -1.10
N LEU A 345 -1.81 -6.16 -2.32
CA LEU A 345 -3.05 -5.71 -2.93
C LEU A 345 -4.29 -6.20 -2.16
N LEU A 346 -4.34 -7.49 -1.80
CA LEU A 346 -5.45 -8.05 -1.01
C LEU A 346 -5.54 -7.44 0.38
N PHE A 347 -4.41 -7.20 1.05
CA PHE A 347 -4.39 -6.55 2.35
C PHE A 347 -4.90 -5.10 2.26
N CYS A 348 -4.41 -4.33 1.28
CA CYS A 348 -4.92 -2.99 1.04
C CYS A 348 -6.41 -3.00 0.71
N GLY A 349 -6.87 -3.89 -0.16
CA GLY A 349 -8.30 -4.04 -0.48
C GLY A 349 -9.15 -4.36 0.76
N MET A 350 -8.69 -5.27 1.61
CA MET A 350 -9.36 -5.57 2.89
C MET A 350 -9.42 -4.34 3.81
N MET A 351 -8.31 -3.61 3.94
CA MET A 351 -8.25 -2.40 4.77
C MET A 351 -9.19 -1.31 4.24
N LEU A 352 -9.25 -1.11 2.92
CA LEU A 352 -10.19 -0.17 2.29
C LEU A 352 -11.63 -0.57 2.61
N CYS A 353 -12.01 -1.83 2.37
CA CYS A 353 -13.37 -2.32 2.66
C CYS A 353 -13.76 -2.18 4.14
N ARG A 354 -12.80 -2.33 5.06
CA ARG A 354 -13.04 -2.15 6.50
C ARG A 354 -13.13 -0.68 6.92
N LEU A 355 -12.46 0.22 6.21
CA LEU A 355 -12.45 1.65 6.53
C LEU A 355 -13.65 2.40 5.95
N THR A 356 -14.29 1.87 4.90
CA THR A 356 -15.45 2.53 4.27
C THR A 356 -16.60 2.81 5.25
N PRO A 357 -17.09 1.84 6.06
CA PRO A 357 -18.21 2.13 6.97
C PRO A 357 -17.88 3.19 8.03
N PRO A 358 -16.73 3.12 8.75
CA PRO A 358 -16.33 4.21 9.66
C PRO A 358 -16.21 5.56 8.97
N LEU A 359 -15.73 5.61 7.72
CA LEU A 359 -15.61 6.86 6.95
C LEU A 359 -16.98 7.47 6.67
N CYS A 360 -17.95 6.66 6.24
CA CYS A 360 -19.32 7.11 6.03
C CYS A 360 -19.96 7.61 7.33
N LEU A 361 -19.76 6.90 8.45
CA LEU A 361 -20.26 7.30 9.76
C LEU A 361 -19.63 8.63 10.21
N ASN A 362 -18.33 8.81 10.04
CA ASN A 362 -17.64 10.06 10.34
C ASN A 362 -18.18 11.21 9.49
N PHE A 363 -18.41 11.00 8.19
CA PHE A 363 -19.02 12.01 7.33
C PHE A 363 -20.45 12.39 7.79
N LEU A 364 -21.30 11.41 8.12
CA LEU A 364 -22.65 11.67 8.63
C LEU A 364 -22.64 12.46 9.94
N SER A 365 -21.65 12.18 10.80
CA SER A 365 -21.39 12.91 12.03
C SER A 365 -20.97 14.37 11.75
N LEU A 366 -20.09 14.62 10.78
CA LEU A 366 -19.64 15.98 10.41
C LEU A 366 -20.79 16.88 9.93
N ILE A 367 -21.77 16.31 9.21
CA ILE A 367 -22.95 17.05 8.72
C ILE A 367 -24.08 17.14 9.75
N HIS A 368 -23.90 16.63 10.98
CA HIS A 368 -24.89 16.62 12.06
C HIS A 368 -26.23 15.95 11.69
N LEU A 369 -26.22 15.01 10.73
CA LEU A 369 -27.44 14.32 10.31
C LEU A 369 -27.90 13.30 11.36
N ASP A 370 -26.95 12.65 12.06
CA ASP A 370 -27.20 11.60 13.06
C ASP A 370 -27.98 12.13 14.28
N THR A 371 -27.55 13.28 14.81
CA THR A 371 -28.25 14.00 15.88
C THR A 371 -29.65 14.45 15.47
N ARG A 372 -29.84 14.84 14.20
CA ARG A 372 -31.16 15.25 13.68
C ARG A 372 -32.09 14.05 13.52
N THR A 373 -31.58 12.89 13.11
CA THR A 373 -32.38 11.66 13.05
C THR A 373 -32.75 11.14 14.42
N ASP A 374 -31.86 11.23 15.42
CA ASP A 374 -32.17 10.87 16.81
C ASP A 374 -33.18 11.83 17.45
N GLU A 375 -33.07 13.14 17.18
CA GLU A 375 -34.09 14.13 17.58
C GLU A 375 -35.44 13.87 16.91
N LEU A 376 -35.45 13.46 15.63
CA LEU A 376 -36.67 13.08 14.94
C LEU A 376 -37.25 11.78 15.52
N GLU A 377 -36.45 10.74 15.74
CA GLU A 377 -36.92 9.48 16.34
C GLU A 377 -37.43 9.65 17.77
N THR A 378 -36.76 10.47 18.58
CA THR A 378 -37.21 10.80 19.94
C THR A 378 -38.46 11.67 19.92
N ALA A 379 -38.61 12.59 18.97
CA ALA A 379 -39.84 13.34 18.74
C ALA A 379 -41.01 12.42 18.30
N TYR A 380 -40.77 11.44 17.42
CA TYR A 380 -41.79 10.47 17.00
C TYR A 380 -42.17 9.48 18.11
N LYS A 381 -41.21 9.05 18.95
CA LYS A 381 -41.48 8.20 20.13
C LYS A 381 -42.21 8.94 21.26
N GLY A 382 -42.14 10.26 21.31
CA GLY A 382 -42.91 11.09 22.25
C GLY A 382 -44.39 11.31 21.87
N PHE A 383 -44.81 10.90 20.66
CA PHE A 383 -46.17 11.09 20.14
C PHE A 383 -47.01 9.81 20.08
N ILE A 384 -46.50 8.68 20.58
CA ILE A 384 -47.28 7.45 20.73
C ILE A 384 -47.55 7.28 22.24
N PRO A 385 -48.80 7.48 22.70
CA PRO A 385 -49.17 7.34 24.12
C PRO A 385 -49.06 5.90 24.62
#